data_AF-A0A421JKY8-F1
#
_entry.id   AF-A0A421JKY8-F1
#
_cell.length_a   1.000
_cell.length_b   1.000
_cell.length_c   1.000
_cell.angle_alpha   90.00
_cell.angle_beta   90.00
_cell.angle_gamma   90.00
#
_symmetry.space_group_name_H-M   'P 1'
#
loop_
_entity.id
_entity.type
_entity.pdbx_description
1 polymer ?
#
loop_
_entity_poly.entity_id
_entity_poly.type
_entity_poly.pdbx_seq_one_letter_code
_entity_poly.pdbx_strand_id
1 'polypeptide(L)'
;MFKSTSLGSTIGSIIAFRSFSISTIQRSSYNHISRKTLADITKLYKSGEPISMVTSHDFITSKMLENAEIDINLIGDSLANTTLGYADTNELTLDEFLYHVKSVQRGNAYSLLVADMPFGSFESSIEQATTSAVKLVQQGKIQAVKIEGGNEENLPTIKKLISMGIPVMGHVGLTPQKHNTLGGYKLQGNNVKNAVSIFQECVNLQNAGVFAIVLECIPNKLSEFITQKLSIPTIGIGAGPNTSGQVLVVSDMLGMKDPTENHTAKFVKKYGNFFDLGVKGLKEYKADVKANSFPNPDKHGYKIKSEVLEQFKLEAEKVNNL
;
A
#
# COMPACT_ATOMS: atom_id res chain seq x y z
N MET A 1 87.62 3.70 -27.08
CA MET A 1 87.05 4.44 -28.23
C MET A 1 85.52 4.38 -28.09
N PHE A 2 84.86 5.48 -28.41
CA PHE A 2 83.49 5.87 -28.03
C PHE A 2 82.32 4.96 -28.51
N LYS A 3 81.19 5.08 -27.78
CA LYS A 3 79.75 4.98 -28.17
C LYS A 3 79.13 3.58 -28.34
N SER A 4 78.16 3.22 -27.46
CA SER A 4 76.68 3.32 -27.60
C SER A 4 76.11 2.28 -28.57
N THR A 5 75.14 1.40 -28.25
CA THR A 5 73.76 1.69 -27.78
C THR A 5 73.00 0.40 -27.42
N SER A 6 71.89 0.58 -26.68
CA SER A 6 70.66 -0.22 -26.54
C SER A 6 70.71 -1.65 -25.95
N LEU A 7 70.33 -1.76 -24.67
CA LEU A 7 69.65 -2.95 -24.13
C LEU A 7 68.14 -2.81 -24.37
N GLY A 8 67.59 -3.65 -25.24
CA GLY A 8 66.17 -3.97 -25.25
C GLY A 8 65.96 -5.30 -24.53
N SER A 9 65.46 -5.26 -23.30
CA SER A 9 65.00 -6.45 -22.57
C SER A 9 63.53 -6.30 -22.23
N THR A 10 62.73 -7.12 -22.89
CA THR A 10 61.29 -7.30 -22.68
C THR A 10 61.03 -7.78 -21.25
N ILE A 11 60.45 -6.93 -20.41
CA ILE A 11 59.86 -7.34 -19.13
C ILE A 11 58.35 -7.20 -19.28
N GLY A 12 57.69 -8.36 -19.44
CA GLY A 12 56.24 -8.45 -19.43
C GLY A 12 55.70 -8.06 -18.05
N SER A 13 54.96 -6.97 -17.99
CA SER A 13 54.16 -6.59 -16.83
C SER A 13 52.94 -7.51 -16.74
N ILE A 14 52.94 -8.41 -15.75
CA ILE A 14 51.76 -9.18 -15.37
C ILE A 14 50.77 -8.20 -14.72
N ILE A 15 49.76 -7.79 -15.48
CA ILE A 15 48.60 -7.07 -14.95
C ILE A 15 47.68 -8.12 -14.31
N ALA A 16 47.70 -8.22 -12.99
CA ALA A 16 46.73 -9.02 -12.25
C ALA A 16 45.36 -8.31 -12.30
N PHE A 17 44.53 -8.68 -13.27
CA PHE A 17 43.11 -8.33 -13.24
C PHE A 17 42.45 -9.10 -12.09
N ARG A 18 42.19 -8.40 -10.98
CA ARG A 18 41.22 -8.88 -9.99
C ARG A 18 39.83 -8.74 -10.62
N SER A 19 39.33 -9.83 -11.21
CA SER A 19 37.92 -9.97 -11.51
C SER A 19 37.17 -10.00 -10.17
N PHE A 20 36.46 -8.93 -9.83
CA PHE A 20 35.45 -9.01 -8.80
C PHE A 20 34.37 -9.98 -9.31
N SER A 21 34.24 -11.12 -8.63
CA SER A 21 33.11 -12.02 -8.84
C SER A 21 31.84 -11.22 -8.58
N ILE A 22 31.03 -10.99 -9.60
CA ILE A 22 29.64 -10.58 -9.43
C ILE A 22 29.01 -11.74 -8.67
N SER A 23 28.75 -11.56 -7.38
CA SER A 23 28.05 -12.58 -6.61
C SER A 23 26.64 -12.69 -7.18
N THR A 24 26.41 -13.73 -7.98
CA THR A 24 25.06 -14.19 -8.30
C THR A 24 24.38 -14.42 -6.96
N ILE A 25 23.34 -13.64 -6.66
CA ILE A 25 22.57 -13.76 -5.42
C ILE A 25 22.02 -15.19 -5.38
N GLN A 26 22.66 -16.08 -4.62
CA GLN A 26 22.14 -17.41 -4.36
C GLN A 26 20.88 -17.25 -3.51
N ARG A 27 19.71 -17.43 -4.13
CA ARG A 27 18.42 -17.48 -3.43
C ARG A 27 18.22 -18.88 -2.86
N SER A 28 17.57 -18.95 -1.70
CA SER A 28 17.18 -20.20 -1.03
C SER A 28 16.27 -21.07 -1.92
N SER A 29 16.22 -22.38 -1.66
CA SER A 29 15.44 -23.38 -2.41
C SER A 29 13.92 -23.24 -2.31
N TYR A 30 13.43 -22.34 -1.47
CA TYR A 30 12.00 -22.09 -1.30
C TYR A 30 11.47 -21.18 -2.42
N ASN A 31 10.47 -21.67 -3.17
CA ASN A 31 9.67 -20.87 -4.08
C ASN A 31 8.85 -19.85 -3.30
N HIS A 32 9.39 -18.64 -3.15
CA HIS A 32 8.69 -17.53 -2.52
C HIS A 32 7.84 -16.80 -3.57
N ILE A 33 6.61 -16.43 -3.22
CA ILE A 33 5.86 -15.43 -3.98
C ILE A 33 6.75 -14.18 -4.06
N SER A 34 7.07 -13.72 -5.28
CA SER A 34 8.06 -12.67 -5.52
C SER A 34 7.49 -11.27 -5.27
N ARG A 35 7.01 -11.01 -4.06
CA ARG A 35 6.67 -9.66 -3.64
C ARG A 35 7.91 -8.79 -3.56
N LYS A 36 7.78 -7.50 -3.85
CA LYS A 36 8.82 -6.52 -3.56
C LYS A 36 9.19 -6.59 -2.08
N THR A 37 10.47 -6.45 -1.83
CA THR A 37 11.07 -6.49 -0.51
C THR A 37 11.51 -5.09 -0.09
N LEU A 38 11.91 -4.93 1.17
CA LEU A 38 12.52 -3.68 1.62
C LEU A 38 13.80 -3.34 0.83
N ALA A 39 14.52 -4.35 0.35
CA ALA A 39 15.71 -4.15 -0.48
C ALA A 39 15.36 -3.54 -1.84
N ASP A 40 14.22 -3.95 -2.43
CA ASP A 40 13.72 -3.36 -3.68
C ASP A 40 13.31 -1.90 -3.48
N ILE A 41 12.61 -1.58 -2.39
CA ILE A 41 12.26 -0.19 -2.05
C ILE A 41 13.51 0.66 -1.79
N THR A 42 14.49 0.11 -1.07
CA THR A 42 15.77 0.78 -0.83
C THR A 42 16.54 1.01 -2.13
N LYS A 43 16.45 0.08 -3.09
CA LYS A 43 17.07 0.23 -4.41
C LYS A 43 16.44 1.38 -5.19
N LEU A 44 15.11 1.46 -5.24
CA LEU A 44 14.39 2.57 -5.88
C LEU A 44 14.85 3.91 -5.29
N TYR A 45 14.82 4.02 -3.96
CA TYR A 45 15.28 5.21 -3.24
C TYR A 45 16.72 5.60 -3.60
N LYS A 46 17.67 4.66 -3.52
CA LYS A 46 19.09 4.92 -3.82
C LYS A 46 19.34 5.28 -5.28
N SER A 47 18.49 4.82 -6.20
CA SER A 47 18.57 5.17 -7.62
C SER A 47 17.88 6.50 -7.97
N GLY A 48 17.14 7.09 -7.02
CA GLY A 48 16.34 8.29 -7.27
C GLY A 48 15.05 8.02 -8.05
N GLU A 49 14.65 6.76 -8.20
CA GLU A 49 13.39 6.38 -8.83
C GLU A 49 12.23 6.59 -7.84
N PRO A 50 11.20 7.39 -8.17
CA PRO A 50 10.10 7.68 -7.25
C PRO A 50 9.32 6.42 -6.87
N ILE A 51 9.08 6.24 -5.57
CA ILE A 51 8.34 5.08 -5.05
C ILE A 51 6.83 5.31 -5.18
N SER A 52 6.13 4.38 -5.83
CA SER A 52 4.67 4.38 -5.94
C SER A 52 4.02 3.59 -4.80
N MET A 53 3.10 4.22 -4.08
CA MET A 53 2.35 3.58 -3.01
C MET A 53 0.87 3.88 -3.19
N VAL A 54 0.01 2.87 -3.05
CA VAL A 54 -1.44 3.04 -3.16
C VAL A 54 -2.11 2.15 -2.12
N THR A 55 -3.23 2.60 -1.55
CA THR A 55 -3.98 1.72 -0.64
C THR A 55 -4.71 0.60 -1.39
N SER A 56 -5.02 -0.49 -0.72
CA SER A 56 -6.09 -1.39 -1.18
C SER A 56 -6.91 -1.89 0.02
N HIS A 57 -8.16 -2.27 -0.26
CA HIS A 57 -9.14 -2.57 0.79
C HIS A 57 -9.69 -3.99 0.68
N ASP A 58 -9.50 -4.65 -0.46
CA ASP A 58 -9.99 -6.00 -0.72
C ASP A 58 -9.16 -6.71 -1.82
N PHE A 59 -9.55 -7.94 -2.14
CA PHE A 59 -8.94 -8.73 -3.21
C PHE A 59 -8.96 -8.03 -4.57
N ILE A 60 -10.06 -7.36 -4.94
CA ILE A 60 -10.24 -6.78 -6.28
C ILE A 60 -9.30 -5.58 -6.47
N THR A 61 -9.32 -4.65 -5.53
CA THR A 61 -8.43 -3.49 -5.52
C THR A 61 -6.97 -3.91 -5.44
N SER A 62 -6.64 -4.91 -4.62
CA SER A 62 -5.30 -5.49 -4.57
C SER A 62 -4.83 -6.06 -5.93
N LYS A 63 -5.70 -6.78 -6.64
CA LYS A 63 -5.41 -7.26 -8.01
C LYS A 63 -5.22 -6.12 -9.00
N MET A 64 -5.95 -5.01 -8.86
CA MET A 64 -5.72 -3.83 -9.71
C MET A 64 -4.33 -3.24 -9.47
N LEU A 65 -3.92 -3.07 -8.21
CA LEU A 65 -2.59 -2.59 -7.85
C LEU A 65 -1.47 -3.51 -8.35
N GLU A 66 -1.68 -4.83 -8.25
CA GLU A 66 -0.74 -5.83 -8.76
C GLU A 66 -0.54 -5.71 -10.27
N ASN A 67 -1.62 -5.64 -11.05
CA ASN A 67 -1.53 -5.51 -12.51
C ASN A 67 -0.98 -4.14 -12.95
N ALA A 68 -1.07 -3.14 -12.09
CA ALA A 68 -0.46 -1.82 -12.30
C ALA A 68 1.00 -1.73 -11.79
N GLU A 69 1.55 -2.83 -11.24
CA GLU A 69 2.92 -2.93 -10.75
C GLU A 69 3.29 -1.85 -9.71
N ILE A 70 2.34 -1.49 -8.84
CA ILE A 70 2.58 -0.55 -7.72
C ILE A 70 3.63 -1.11 -6.77
N ASP A 71 4.58 -0.27 -6.31
CA ASP A 71 5.70 -0.74 -5.49
C ASP A 71 5.28 -1.19 -4.10
N ILE A 72 4.44 -0.37 -3.44
CA ILE A 72 3.95 -0.60 -2.08
C ILE A 72 2.42 -0.62 -2.08
N ASN A 73 1.85 -1.73 -1.61
CA ASN A 73 0.42 -1.85 -1.37
C ASN A 73 0.15 -1.65 0.12
N LEU A 74 -0.57 -0.57 0.45
CA LEU A 74 -0.94 -0.24 1.83
C LEU A 74 -2.36 -0.73 2.15
N ILE A 75 -2.51 -1.65 3.10
CA ILE A 75 -3.82 -1.82 3.76
C ILE A 75 -3.94 -0.73 4.82
N GLY A 76 -4.60 0.37 4.46
CA GLY A 76 -4.75 1.52 5.35
C GLY A 76 -6.05 1.45 6.16
N ASP A 77 -6.02 1.95 7.39
CA ASP A 77 -7.20 2.12 8.26
C ASP A 77 -8.24 3.11 7.68
N SER A 78 -7.83 3.95 6.73
CA SER A 78 -8.72 4.70 5.82
C SER A 78 -9.90 3.89 5.23
N LEU A 79 -9.78 2.56 5.15
CA LEU A 79 -10.87 1.66 4.75
C LEU A 79 -12.10 1.80 5.65
N ALA A 80 -11.94 2.22 6.90
CA ALA A 80 -13.03 2.53 7.82
C ALA A 80 -14.03 3.49 7.15
N ASN A 81 -13.53 4.61 6.64
CA ASN A 81 -14.37 5.60 5.96
C ASN A 81 -14.69 5.18 4.52
N THR A 82 -13.68 4.79 3.75
CA THR A 82 -13.84 4.66 2.30
C THR A 82 -14.47 3.35 1.84
N THR A 83 -14.56 2.36 2.72
CA THR A 83 -15.06 1.03 2.38
C THR A 83 -16.15 0.57 3.32
N LEU A 84 -16.01 0.80 4.63
CA LEU A 84 -16.99 0.38 5.63
C LEU A 84 -18.04 1.46 5.93
N GLY A 85 -17.79 2.71 5.55
CA GLY A 85 -18.72 3.82 5.78
C GLY A 85 -18.78 4.31 7.22
N TYR A 86 -17.78 3.97 8.05
CA TYR A 86 -17.64 4.56 9.38
C TYR A 86 -17.40 6.07 9.28
N ALA A 87 -17.83 6.81 10.30
CA ALA A 87 -17.61 8.24 10.38
C ALA A 87 -16.16 8.56 10.77
N ASP A 88 -15.52 7.66 11.53
CA ASP A 88 -14.17 7.81 12.06
C ASP A 88 -13.35 6.52 11.85
N THR A 89 -12.05 6.66 11.53
CA THR A 89 -11.11 5.54 11.48
C THR A 89 -10.98 4.81 12.81
N ASN A 90 -11.24 5.50 13.93
CA ASN A 90 -11.18 4.92 15.27
C ASN A 90 -12.30 3.91 15.57
N GLU A 91 -13.35 3.85 14.74
CA GLU A 91 -14.40 2.82 14.87
C GLU A 91 -13.90 1.43 14.42
N LEU A 92 -12.83 1.38 13.63
CA LEU A 92 -12.33 0.14 13.04
C LEU A 92 -11.53 -0.68 14.05
N THR A 93 -12.03 -1.87 14.38
CA THR A 93 -11.34 -2.81 15.27
C THR A 93 -10.20 -3.56 14.54
N LEU A 94 -9.21 -4.05 15.30
CA LEU A 94 -8.13 -4.87 14.75
C LEU A 94 -8.65 -6.16 14.07
N ASP A 95 -9.73 -6.74 14.57
CA ASP A 95 -10.29 -8.00 14.04
C ASP A 95 -11.00 -7.81 12.71
N GLU A 96 -11.79 -6.74 12.58
CA GLU A 96 -12.39 -6.33 11.30
C GLU A 96 -11.30 -5.94 10.30
N PHE A 97 -10.31 -5.16 10.73
CA PHE A 97 -9.19 -4.78 9.88
C PHE A 97 -8.42 -6.02 9.37
N LEU A 98 -8.17 -7.01 10.22
CA LEU A 98 -7.50 -8.24 9.84
C LEU A 98 -8.25 -9.02 8.74
N TYR A 99 -9.58 -8.95 8.70
CA TYR A 99 -10.36 -9.55 7.61
C TYR A 99 -10.02 -8.92 6.25
N HIS A 100 -9.92 -7.58 6.21
CA HIS A 100 -9.50 -6.84 5.02
C HIS A 100 -8.05 -7.13 4.65
N VAL A 101 -7.13 -7.17 5.62
CA VAL A 101 -5.73 -7.56 5.39
C VAL A 101 -5.64 -8.93 4.71
N LYS A 102 -6.40 -9.92 5.20
CA LYS A 102 -6.46 -11.25 4.57
C LYS A 102 -7.04 -11.22 3.16
N SER A 103 -8.03 -10.36 2.91
CA SER A 103 -8.63 -10.17 1.58
C SER A 103 -7.63 -9.59 0.59
N VAL A 104 -6.98 -8.48 0.95
CA VAL A 104 -5.94 -7.83 0.14
C VAL A 104 -4.78 -8.80 -0.11
N GLN A 105 -4.32 -9.50 0.92
CA GLN A 105 -3.16 -10.39 0.80
C GLN A 105 -3.35 -11.46 -0.27
N ARG A 106 -4.58 -12.00 -0.43
CA ARG A 106 -4.89 -12.98 -1.48
C ARG A 106 -4.74 -12.41 -2.89
N GLY A 107 -4.89 -11.09 -3.05
CA GLY A 107 -4.74 -10.40 -4.33
C GLY A 107 -3.35 -9.84 -4.60
N ASN A 108 -2.40 -9.98 -3.66
CA ASN A 108 -1.08 -9.33 -3.73
C ASN A 108 0.07 -10.34 -3.84
N ALA A 109 0.59 -10.52 -5.05
CA ALA A 109 1.81 -11.28 -5.34
C ALA A 109 2.99 -10.42 -5.85
N TYR A 110 2.78 -9.13 -6.12
CA TYR A 110 3.82 -8.21 -6.61
C TYR A 110 4.31 -7.17 -5.59
N SER A 111 3.44 -6.35 -5.00
CA SER A 111 3.86 -5.20 -4.19
C SER A 111 4.40 -5.59 -2.81
N LEU A 112 5.23 -4.73 -2.21
CA LEU A 112 5.55 -4.79 -0.79
C LEU A 112 4.27 -4.54 0.00
N LEU A 113 3.82 -5.52 0.78
CA LEU A 113 2.56 -5.43 1.51
C LEU A 113 2.76 -4.83 2.91
N VAL A 114 2.23 -3.62 3.11
CA VAL A 114 2.27 -2.88 4.38
C VAL A 114 0.85 -2.77 4.93
N ALA A 115 0.65 -3.01 6.23
CA ALA A 115 -0.64 -2.76 6.86
C ALA A 115 -0.52 -1.74 7.98
N ASP A 116 -1.53 -0.89 8.13
CA ASP A 116 -1.65 -0.06 9.32
C ASP A 116 -1.82 -0.89 10.59
N MET A 117 -1.38 -0.30 11.70
CA MET A 117 -1.82 -0.68 13.03
C MET A 117 -3.01 0.23 13.38
N PRO A 118 -4.26 -0.27 13.41
CA PRO A 118 -5.43 0.55 13.72
C PRO A 118 -5.33 1.18 15.12
N PHE A 119 -6.06 2.28 15.33
CA PHE A 119 -6.16 2.91 16.65
C PHE A 119 -6.57 1.91 17.73
N GLY A 120 -5.96 2.04 18.90
CA GLY A 120 -6.20 1.17 20.06
C GLY A 120 -5.51 -0.20 19.98
N SER A 121 -4.74 -0.47 18.92
CA SER A 121 -4.02 -1.74 18.76
C SER A 121 -2.56 -1.70 19.21
N PHE A 122 -2.00 -0.53 19.51
CA PHE A 122 -0.57 -0.37 19.82
C PHE A 122 -0.20 0.65 20.90
N GLU A 123 -1.17 1.41 21.38
CA GLU A 123 -0.94 2.58 22.23
C GLU A 123 -0.90 2.21 23.72
N SER A 124 -1.59 1.15 24.14
CA SER A 124 -1.73 0.85 25.57
C SER A 124 -0.45 0.27 26.20
N SER A 125 0.29 -0.56 25.46
CA SER A 125 1.57 -1.10 25.90
C SER A 125 2.38 -1.69 24.74
N ILE A 126 3.67 -1.90 24.98
CA ILE A 126 4.57 -2.59 24.06
C ILE A 126 4.08 -4.03 23.83
N GLU A 127 3.59 -4.72 24.86
CA GLU A 127 3.05 -6.08 24.78
C GLU A 127 1.80 -6.15 23.89
N GLN A 128 0.90 -5.17 24.00
CA GLN A 128 -0.26 -5.09 23.13
C GLN A 128 0.17 -4.88 21.67
N ALA A 129 1.02 -3.88 21.41
CA ALA A 129 1.49 -3.55 20.07
C ALA A 129 2.20 -4.74 19.40
N THR A 130 3.06 -5.44 20.14
CA THR A 130 3.76 -6.64 19.65
C THR A 130 2.77 -7.77 19.34
N THR A 131 1.77 -8.01 20.19
CA THR A 131 0.72 -9.01 19.95
C THR A 131 -0.07 -8.69 18.68
N SER A 132 -0.50 -7.44 18.52
CA SER A 132 -1.25 -6.96 17.36
C SER A 132 -0.43 -7.07 16.07
N ALA A 133 0.83 -6.61 16.08
CA ALA A 133 1.72 -6.70 14.92
C ALA A 133 2.02 -8.15 14.52
N VAL A 134 2.28 -9.03 15.50
CA VAL A 134 2.48 -10.46 15.25
C VAL A 134 1.23 -11.09 14.64
N LYS A 135 0.04 -10.72 15.12
CA LYS A 135 -1.24 -11.19 14.56
C LYS A 135 -1.38 -10.80 13.09
N LEU A 136 -1.08 -9.55 12.75
CA LEU A 136 -1.10 -9.07 11.36
C LEU A 136 -0.07 -9.78 10.48
N VAL A 137 1.17 -9.97 10.96
CA VAL A 137 2.22 -10.69 10.22
C VAL A 137 1.85 -12.16 10.00
N GLN A 138 1.45 -12.88 11.05
CA GLN A 138 1.19 -14.32 10.95
C GLN A 138 -0.12 -14.63 10.21
N GLN A 139 -1.20 -13.95 10.57
CA GLN A 139 -2.53 -14.25 10.03
C GLN A 139 -2.83 -13.44 8.77
N GLY A 140 -2.35 -12.20 8.69
CA GLY A 140 -2.49 -11.32 7.54
C GLY A 140 -1.40 -11.50 6.49
N LYS A 141 -0.28 -12.17 6.83
CA LYS A 141 0.86 -12.47 5.93
C LYS A 141 1.44 -11.22 5.24
N ILE A 142 1.40 -10.10 5.94
CA ILE A 142 2.00 -8.82 5.55
C ILE A 142 3.52 -8.85 5.76
N GLN A 143 4.23 -7.90 5.15
CA GLN A 143 5.70 -7.80 5.25
C GLN A 143 6.13 -6.70 6.20
N ALA A 144 5.28 -5.71 6.49
CA ALA A 144 5.60 -4.59 7.36
C ALA A 144 4.33 -3.97 7.94
N VAL A 145 4.48 -3.27 9.07
CA VAL A 145 3.42 -2.46 9.67
C VAL A 145 3.67 -0.96 9.48
N LYS A 146 2.62 -0.15 9.42
CA LYS A 146 2.67 1.32 9.50
C LYS A 146 2.10 1.78 10.84
N ILE A 147 2.80 2.70 11.50
CA ILE A 147 2.44 3.24 12.82
C ILE A 147 2.48 4.77 12.79
N GLU A 148 1.48 5.40 13.40
CA GLU A 148 1.37 6.85 13.50
C GLU A 148 2.14 7.44 14.70
N GLY A 149 2.81 8.56 14.45
CA GLY A 149 3.63 9.32 15.38
C GLY A 149 5.10 8.91 15.39
N GLY A 150 5.93 9.77 15.98
CA GLY A 150 7.34 9.48 16.30
C GLY A 150 7.79 10.14 17.60
N ASN A 151 6.85 10.27 18.55
CA ASN A 151 7.05 10.96 19.81
C ASN A 151 7.75 10.05 20.84
N GLU A 152 8.21 10.63 21.94
CA GLU A 152 8.96 9.88 22.96
C GLU A 152 8.16 8.71 23.57
N GLU A 153 6.83 8.82 23.58
CA GLU A 153 5.92 7.80 24.12
C GLU A 153 5.82 6.56 23.22
N ASN A 154 5.74 6.71 21.90
CA ASN A 154 5.56 5.58 20.98
C ASN A 154 6.87 4.97 20.45
N LEU A 155 8.00 5.68 20.58
CA LEU A 155 9.31 5.20 20.11
C LEU A 155 9.77 3.87 20.74
N PRO A 156 9.57 3.62 22.05
CA PRO A 156 9.91 2.31 22.65
C PRO A 156 9.17 1.15 21.97
N THR A 157 7.89 1.33 21.65
CA THR A 157 7.07 0.35 20.92
C THR A 157 7.65 0.08 19.53
N ILE A 158 7.97 1.13 18.77
CA ILE A 158 8.53 1.00 17.42
C ILE A 158 9.87 0.26 17.44
N LYS A 159 10.77 0.63 18.36
CA LYS A 159 12.07 -0.05 18.54
C LYS A 159 11.89 -1.53 18.88
N LYS A 160 10.91 -1.85 19.73
CA LYS A 160 10.62 -3.25 20.08
C LYS A 160 10.18 -4.05 18.86
N LEU A 161 9.25 -3.54 18.07
CA LEU A 161 8.76 -4.22 16.85
C LEU A 161 9.90 -4.47 15.86
N ILE A 162 10.75 -3.47 15.62
CA ILE A 162 11.92 -3.59 14.75
C ILE A 162 12.90 -4.65 15.31
N SER A 163 13.16 -4.66 16.63
CA SER A 163 14.03 -5.67 17.25
C SER A 163 13.51 -7.10 17.14
N MET A 164 12.21 -7.28 16.93
CA MET A 164 11.57 -8.59 16.66
C MET A 164 11.65 -8.99 15.19
N GLY A 165 12.24 -8.15 14.33
CA GLY A 165 12.31 -8.38 12.89
C GLY A 165 11.04 -7.98 12.14
N ILE A 166 10.12 -7.23 12.76
CA ILE A 166 8.93 -6.68 12.09
C ILE A 166 9.32 -5.31 11.51
N PRO A 167 9.36 -5.13 10.19
CA PRO A 167 9.64 -3.83 9.59
C PRO A 167 8.53 -2.83 9.89
N VAL A 168 8.93 -1.60 10.21
CA VAL A 168 8.00 -0.51 10.54
C VAL A 168 8.19 0.64 9.56
N MET A 169 7.08 1.12 9.01
CA MET A 169 6.96 2.40 8.34
C MET A 169 6.40 3.42 9.34
N GLY A 170 7.08 4.55 9.51
CA GLY A 170 6.57 5.63 10.35
C GLY A 170 5.54 6.48 9.61
N HIS A 171 4.71 7.21 10.34
CA HIS A 171 3.77 8.20 9.80
C HIS A 171 3.78 9.46 10.67
N VAL A 172 4.14 10.61 10.09
CA VAL A 172 4.22 11.92 10.77
C VAL A 172 3.48 12.98 9.95
N GLY A 173 3.03 14.04 10.62
CA GLY A 173 2.26 15.13 10.03
C GLY A 173 0.85 15.07 10.59
N LEU A 174 -0.15 15.11 9.71
CA LEU A 174 -1.51 14.79 10.10
C LEU A 174 -1.60 13.28 10.34
N THR A 175 -1.88 12.88 11.58
CA THR A 175 -2.11 11.48 11.96
C THR A 175 -3.62 11.30 12.22
N PRO A 176 -4.41 10.77 11.26
CA PRO A 176 -5.86 10.63 11.36
C PRO A 176 -6.37 10.01 12.66
N GLN A 177 -5.66 9.06 13.25
CA GLN A 177 -6.05 8.42 14.52
C GLN A 177 -6.12 9.44 15.68
N LYS A 178 -5.37 10.55 15.57
CA LYS A 178 -5.36 11.67 16.53
C LYS A 178 -6.14 12.89 16.04
N HIS A 179 -7.00 12.77 15.02
CA HIS A 179 -7.71 13.92 14.44
C HIS A 179 -8.53 14.70 15.50
N ASN A 180 -9.10 14.03 16.50
CA ASN A 180 -9.81 14.68 17.61
C ASN A 180 -8.89 15.64 18.38
N THR A 181 -7.66 15.22 18.69
CA THR A 181 -6.65 16.07 19.36
C THR A 181 -6.13 17.16 18.43
N LEU A 182 -6.03 16.89 17.13
CA LEU A 182 -5.58 17.85 16.11
C LEU A 182 -6.67 18.84 15.67
N GLY A 183 -7.91 18.69 16.17
CA GLY A 183 -9.05 19.53 15.82
C GLY A 183 -9.51 19.33 14.37
N GLY A 184 -9.43 18.11 13.86
CA GLY A 184 -9.83 17.66 12.52
C GLY A 184 -8.66 17.46 11.54
N TYR A 185 -9.01 17.22 10.28
CA TYR A 185 -8.06 16.99 9.18
C TYR A 185 -7.46 18.30 8.68
N LYS A 186 -6.47 18.83 9.41
CA LYS A 186 -5.86 20.15 9.16
C LYS A 186 -4.39 20.04 8.78
N LEU A 187 -3.92 21.03 8.01
CA LEU A 187 -2.51 21.22 7.66
C LEU A 187 -1.65 21.29 8.92
N GLN A 188 -0.61 20.46 8.98
CA GLN A 188 0.40 20.47 10.03
C GLN A 188 1.68 21.17 9.54
N GLY A 189 2.52 21.64 10.44
CA GLY A 189 3.80 22.30 10.13
C GLY A 189 3.67 23.75 9.68
N ASN A 190 2.55 24.42 9.94
CA ASN A 190 2.29 25.80 9.52
C ASN A 190 2.88 26.88 10.46
N ASN A 191 3.54 26.46 11.54
CA ASN A 191 4.27 27.33 12.47
C ASN A 191 5.57 26.65 12.90
N VAL A 192 6.55 27.44 13.34
CA VAL A 192 7.91 26.98 13.65
C VAL A 192 7.92 25.85 14.68
N LYS A 193 7.19 25.99 15.78
CA LYS A 193 7.16 24.99 16.87
C LYS A 193 6.70 23.63 16.35
N ASN A 194 5.59 23.60 15.60
CA ASN A 194 5.04 22.35 15.07
C ASN A 194 5.89 21.78 13.92
N ALA A 195 6.46 22.62 13.06
CA ALA A 195 7.40 22.18 12.01
C ALA A 195 8.67 21.53 12.60
N VAL A 196 9.23 22.11 13.67
CA VAL A 196 10.37 21.52 14.41
C VAL A 196 9.98 20.20 15.07
N SER A 197 8.79 20.12 15.67
CA SER A 197 8.27 18.87 16.25
C SER A 197 8.19 17.75 15.22
N ILE A 198 7.59 18.03 14.05
CA ILE A 198 7.49 17.07 12.94
C ILE A 198 8.87 16.60 12.47
N PHE A 199 9.82 17.52 12.31
CA PHE A 199 11.19 17.15 11.94
C PHE A 199 11.87 16.28 13.00
N GLN A 200 11.70 16.62 14.28
CA GLN A 200 12.25 15.83 15.39
C GLN A 200 11.65 14.41 15.43
N GLU A 201 10.34 14.27 15.23
CA GLU A 201 9.69 12.96 15.12
C GLU A 201 10.26 12.14 13.96
N CYS A 202 10.48 12.76 12.80
CA CYS A 202 11.10 12.10 11.66
C CYS A 202 12.53 11.60 11.97
N VAL A 203 13.35 12.43 12.61
CA VAL A 203 14.71 12.07 13.05
C VAL A 203 14.67 10.93 14.06
N ASN A 204 13.75 10.99 15.02
CA ASN A 204 13.56 9.97 16.03
C ASN A 204 13.19 8.61 15.41
N LEU A 205 12.25 8.61 14.46
CA LEU A 205 11.82 7.41 13.74
C LEU A 205 12.96 6.80 12.92
N GLN A 206 13.72 7.63 12.20
CA GLN A 206 14.90 7.16 11.48
C GLN A 206 15.92 6.51 12.44
N ASN A 207 16.21 7.16 13.56
CA ASN A 207 17.13 6.62 14.57
C ASN A 207 16.60 5.35 15.25
N ALA A 208 15.27 5.16 15.31
CA ALA A 208 14.65 3.92 15.77
C ALA A 208 14.78 2.77 14.77
N GLY A 209 15.03 3.07 13.48
CA GLY A 209 15.26 2.09 12.43
C GLY A 209 14.05 1.81 11.53
N VAL A 210 13.07 2.72 11.44
CA VAL A 210 12.00 2.59 10.45
C VAL A 210 12.57 2.59 9.03
N PHE A 211 11.97 1.83 8.10
CA PHE A 211 12.49 1.71 6.75
C PHE A 211 12.04 2.84 5.81
N ALA A 212 10.94 3.53 6.16
CA ALA A 212 10.35 4.64 5.41
C ALA A 212 9.46 5.47 6.34
N ILE A 213 9.16 6.72 5.95
CA ILE A 213 8.24 7.60 6.69
C ILE A 213 7.19 8.20 5.74
N VAL A 214 5.91 8.05 6.07
CA VAL A 214 4.82 8.80 5.44
C VAL A 214 4.80 10.22 6.03
N LEU A 215 4.74 11.22 5.16
CA LEU A 215 4.56 12.63 5.49
C LEU A 215 3.18 13.08 4.98
N GLU A 216 2.24 13.31 5.89
CA GLU A 216 0.85 13.64 5.54
C GLU A 216 0.50 15.10 5.85
N CYS A 217 -0.07 15.79 4.86
CA CYS A 217 -0.66 17.12 5.00
C CYS A 217 0.27 18.13 5.69
N ILE A 218 1.49 18.28 5.15
CA ILE A 218 2.50 19.27 5.58
C ILE A 218 2.94 20.18 4.42
N PRO A 219 3.44 21.41 4.67
CA PRO A 219 3.97 22.28 3.63
C PRO A 219 5.03 21.62 2.76
N ASN A 220 4.95 21.82 1.44
CA ASN A 220 5.88 21.23 0.46
C ASN A 220 7.36 21.57 0.70
N LYS A 221 7.66 22.77 1.20
CA LYS A 221 9.04 23.17 1.53
C LYS A 221 9.54 22.52 2.82
N LEU A 222 8.63 22.19 3.75
CA LEU A 222 8.97 21.43 4.94
C LEU A 222 9.28 19.97 4.58
N SER A 223 8.43 19.32 3.78
CA SER A 223 8.67 17.94 3.34
C SER A 223 9.94 17.80 2.49
N GLU A 224 10.22 18.77 1.60
CA GLU A 224 11.46 18.84 0.82
C GLU A 224 12.69 18.88 1.74
N PHE A 225 12.67 19.77 2.74
CA PHE A 225 13.74 19.87 3.73
C PHE A 225 13.92 18.57 4.51
N ILE A 226 12.83 17.98 5.02
CA ILE A 226 12.86 16.71 5.76
C ILE A 226 13.48 15.61 4.88
N THR A 227 13.00 15.47 3.65
CA THR A 227 13.47 14.45 2.69
C THR A 227 14.96 14.58 2.40
N GLN A 228 15.48 15.80 2.27
CA GLN A 228 16.91 16.05 2.05
C GLN A 228 17.79 15.73 3.28
N LYS A 229 17.22 15.74 4.49
CA LYS A 229 17.95 15.50 5.74
C LYS A 229 17.94 14.04 6.18
N LEU A 230 16.93 13.28 5.79
CA LEU A 230 16.83 11.86 6.11
C LEU A 230 17.66 10.99 5.15
N SER A 231 18.08 9.83 5.63
CA SER A 231 18.78 8.79 4.87
C SER A 231 17.85 7.64 4.45
N ILE A 232 16.57 7.71 4.81
CA ILE A 232 15.51 6.76 4.46
C ILE A 232 14.45 7.44 3.59
N PRO A 233 13.71 6.69 2.74
CA PRO A 233 12.70 7.26 1.87
C PRO A 233 11.54 7.90 2.65
N THR A 234 11.08 9.05 2.14
CA THR A 234 9.84 9.71 2.56
C THR A 234 8.74 9.47 1.53
N ILE A 235 7.52 9.19 1.98
CA ILE A 235 6.35 8.99 1.10
C ILE A 235 5.34 10.10 1.39
N GLY A 236 5.04 10.93 0.39
CA GLY A 236 4.18 12.09 0.55
C GLY A 236 2.70 11.77 0.30
N ILE A 237 1.81 12.37 1.09
CA ILE A 237 0.39 12.51 0.77
C ILE A 237 -0.06 13.91 1.21
N GLY A 238 -0.33 14.77 0.23
CA GLY A 238 -0.51 16.20 0.51
C GLY A 238 0.75 16.89 1.05
N ALA A 239 1.93 16.34 0.77
CA ALA A 239 3.23 16.89 1.16
C ALA A 239 4.03 17.46 -0.03
N GLY A 240 3.41 17.61 -1.22
CA GLY A 240 4.09 18.09 -2.42
C GLY A 240 5.01 17.04 -3.08
N PRO A 241 5.68 17.40 -4.18
CA PRO A 241 6.34 16.42 -5.07
C PRO A 241 7.75 16.01 -4.61
N ASN A 242 8.35 16.71 -3.65
CA ASN A 242 9.78 16.58 -3.30
C ASN A 242 10.04 15.54 -2.19
N THR A 243 9.14 14.57 -2.01
CA THR A 243 9.36 13.35 -1.23
C THR A 243 9.94 12.24 -2.11
N SER A 244 10.47 11.17 -1.52
CA SER A 244 11.03 10.03 -2.26
C SER A 244 9.98 9.20 -3.02
N GLY A 245 8.71 9.31 -2.62
CA GLY A 245 7.58 8.65 -3.25
C GLY A 245 6.26 9.32 -2.87
N GLN A 246 5.15 8.77 -3.34
CA GLN A 246 3.81 9.29 -3.09
C GLN A 246 2.83 8.18 -2.72
N VAL A 247 1.86 8.49 -1.85
CA VAL A 247 0.73 7.62 -1.53
C VAL A 247 -0.61 8.31 -1.77
N LEU A 248 -1.58 7.56 -2.30
CA LEU A 248 -2.99 7.96 -2.38
C LEU A 248 -3.90 6.80 -1.98
N VAL A 249 -5.10 7.16 -1.49
CA VAL A 249 -6.17 6.18 -1.25
C VAL A 249 -6.78 5.76 -2.59
N VAL A 250 -6.91 4.45 -2.83
CA VAL A 250 -7.37 3.90 -4.13
C VAL A 250 -8.76 4.42 -4.52
N SER A 251 -9.67 4.51 -3.55
CA SER A 251 -11.04 4.98 -3.77
C SER A 251 -11.09 6.45 -4.19
N ASP A 252 -10.20 7.27 -3.64
CA ASP A 252 -10.06 8.69 -3.97
C ASP A 252 -9.50 8.87 -5.37
N MET A 253 -8.38 8.21 -5.66
CA MET A 253 -7.67 8.39 -6.92
C MET A 253 -8.42 7.76 -8.10
N LEU A 254 -9.15 6.67 -7.91
CA LEU A 254 -9.94 6.04 -8.99
C LEU A 254 -11.36 6.61 -9.10
N GLY A 255 -11.74 7.58 -8.26
CA GLY A 255 -13.06 8.20 -8.30
C GLY A 255 -14.18 7.21 -8.01
N MET A 256 -14.01 6.36 -6.99
CA MET A 256 -14.96 5.31 -6.62
C MET A 256 -16.08 5.82 -5.69
N LYS A 257 -15.87 6.95 -5.01
CA LYS A 257 -16.82 7.51 -4.05
C LYS A 257 -17.87 8.39 -4.74
N ASP A 258 -19.05 8.48 -4.14
CA ASP A 258 -20.10 9.39 -4.60
C ASP A 258 -19.60 10.84 -4.58
N PRO A 259 -19.58 11.55 -5.73
CA PRO A 259 -19.09 12.92 -5.82
C PRO A 259 -20.00 13.94 -5.14
N THR A 260 -21.27 13.60 -4.84
CA THR A 260 -22.24 14.50 -4.20
C THR A 260 -22.09 14.54 -2.68
N GLU A 261 -21.64 13.43 -2.08
CA GLU A 261 -21.47 13.31 -0.63
C GLU A 261 -20.02 13.51 -0.19
N ASN A 262 -19.05 13.22 -1.05
CA ASN A 262 -17.64 13.24 -0.69
C ASN A 262 -16.84 14.35 -1.37
N HIS A 263 -16.43 15.33 -0.58
CA HIS A 263 -15.48 16.35 -1.02
C HIS A 263 -14.10 15.70 -1.19
N THR A 264 -13.58 15.76 -2.42
CA THR A 264 -12.23 15.29 -2.72
C THR A 264 -11.21 16.24 -2.08
N ALA A 265 -10.30 15.71 -1.26
CA ALA A 265 -9.27 16.51 -0.62
C ALA A 265 -8.38 17.20 -1.66
N LYS A 266 -7.89 18.41 -1.33
CA LYS A 266 -7.12 19.26 -2.25
C LYS A 266 -5.90 18.58 -2.87
N PHE A 267 -5.28 17.65 -2.15
CA PHE A 267 -4.08 16.95 -2.59
C PHE A 267 -4.35 15.74 -3.50
N VAL A 268 -5.61 15.35 -3.68
CA VAL A 268 -5.99 14.20 -4.50
C VAL A 268 -6.11 14.62 -5.96
N LYS A 269 -5.44 13.89 -6.84
CA LYS A 269 -5.72 13.89 -8.28
C LYS A 269 -6.52 12.63 -8.62
N LYS A 270 -7.64 12.79 -9.32
CA LYS A 270 -8.42 11.68 -9.87
C LYS A 270 -7.79 11.19 -11.18
N TYR A 271 -7.59 9.88 -11.26
CA TYR A 271 -7.11 9.12 -12.41
C TYR A 271 -8.19 8.21 -13.01
N GLY A 272 -9.36 8.11 -12.36
CA GLY A 272 -10.50 7.33 -12.82
C GLY A 272 -11.85 7.98 -12.48
N ASN A 273 -12.92 7.38 -12.99
CA ASN A 273 -14.31 7.79 -12.72
C ASN A 273 -15.20 6.56 -12.46
N PHE A 274 -14.78 5.71 -11.52
CA PHE A 274 -15.42 4.41 -11.26
C PHE A 274 -16.86 4.54 -10.79
N PHE A 275 -17.19 5.55 -9.98
CA PHE A 275 -18.53 5.74 -9.46
C PHE A 275 -19.54 5.95 -10.60
N ASP A 276 -19.30 6.93 -11.48
CA ASP A 276 -20.21 7.21 -12.59
C ASP A 276 -20.32 6.05 -13.57
N LEU A 277 -19.20 5.36 -13.84
CA LEU A 277 -19.19 4.17 -14.69
C LEU A 277 -20.01 3.03 -14.07
N GLY A 278 -19.89 2.82 -12.76
CA GLY A 278 -20.70 1.85 -12.02
C GLY A 278 -22.19 2.19 -12.06
N VAL A 279 -22.55 3.44 -11.74
CA VAL A 279 -23.93 3.92 -11.80
C VAL A 279 -24.51 3.78 -13.21
N LYS A 280 -23.73 4.10 -14.25
CA LYS A 280 -24.12 3.93 -15.64
C LYS A 280 -24.40 2.45 -15.97
N GLY A 281 -23.46 1.55 -15.66
CA GLY A 281 -23.63 0.11 -15.91
C GLY A 281 -24.83 -0.49 -15.18
N LEU A 282 -25.08 -0.07 -13.93
CA LEU A 282 -26.27 -0.49 -13.18
C LEU A 282 -27.58 0.02 -13.79
N LYS A 283 -27.58 1.26 -14.33
CA LYS A 283 -28.74 1.81 -15.05
C LYS A 283 -29.01 1.08 -16.36
N GLU A 284 -27.96 0.73 -17.10
CA GLU A 284 -28.05 -0.05 -18.34
C GLU A 284 -28.60 -1.46 -18.06
N TYR A 285 -28.04 -2.16 -17.07
CA TYR A 285 -28.55 -3.47 -16.63
C TYR A 285 -30.04 -3.40 -16.26
N LYS A 286 -30.45 -2.40 -15.47
CA LYS A 286 -31.85 -2.18 -15.11
C LYS A 286 -32.74 -1.95 -16.33
N ALA A 287 -32.26 -1.19 -17.32
CA ALA A 287 -33.00 -0.93 -18.55
C ALA A 287 -33.19 -2.21 -19.35
N ASP A 288 -32.13 -3.02 -19.48
CA ASP A 288 -32.18 -4.28 -20.22
C ASP A 288 -33.13 -5.31 -19.59
N VAL A 289 -33.12 -5.42 -18.26
CA VAL A 289 -34.06 -6.29 -17.53
C VAL A 289 -35.51 -5.83 -17.75
N LYS A 290 -35.77 -4.51 -17.67
CA LYS A 290 -37.13 -3.96 -17.88
C LYS A 290 -37.62 -4.14 -19.31
N ALA A 291 -36.72 -4.12 -20.28
CA ALA A 291 -37.03 -4.33 -21.69
C ALA A 291 -37.12 -5.83 -22.07
N ASN A 292 -36.85 -6.76 -21.13
CA ASN A 292 -36.63 -8.18 -21.41
C ASN A 292 -35.56 -8.44 -22.49
N SER A 293 -34.63 -7.50 -22.72
CA SER A 293 -33.49 -7.70 -23.64
C SER A 293 -32.36 -8.49 -22.96
N PHE A 294 -32.29 -8.45 -21.63
CA PHE A 294 -31.44 -9.32 -20.82
C PHE A 294 -32.28 -10.24 -19.92
N PRO A 295 -31.92 -11.53 -19.81
CA PRO A 295 -30.86 -12.21 -20.56
C PRO A 295 -31.27 -12.55 -21.99
N ASN A 296 -30.39 -12.28 -22.96
CA ASN A 296 -30.49 -12.92 -24.28
C ASN A 296 -30.38 -14.47 -24.16
N PRO A 297 -31.38 -15.26 -24.59
CA PRO A 297 -31.39 -16.71 -24.40
C PRO A 297 -30.27 -17.47 -25.11
N ASP A 298 -29.82 -17.00 -26.28
CA ASP A 298 -28.75 -17.68 -27.02
C ASP A 298 -27.36 -17.36 -26.48
N LYS A 299 -27.16 -16.16 -25.91
CA LYS A 299 -25.87 -15.72 -25.37
C LYS A 299 -25.67 -16.07 -23.90
N HIS A 300 -26.73 -15.94 -23.09
CA HIS A 300 -26.66 -16.08 -21.63
C HIS A 300 -27.50 -17.25 -21.10
N GLY A 301 -28.36 -17.83 -21.93
CA GLY A 301 -29.20 -18.97 -21.57
C GLY A 301 -28.55 -20.31 -21.88
N TYR A 302 -29.10 -21.37 -21.28
CA TYR A 302 -28.73 -22.75 -21.57
C TYR A 302 -29.85 -23.42 -22.37
N LYS A 303 -29.48 -24.17 -23.41
CA LYS A 303 -30.45 -24.85 -24.28
C LYS A 303 -30.90 -26.17 -23.67
N ILE A 304 -32.19 -26.48 -23.78
CA ILE A 304 -32.76 -27.80 -23.51
C ILE A 304 -33.00 -28.52 -24.84
N LYS A 305 -32.71 -29.83 -24.89
CA LYS A 305 -33.06 -30.66 -26.04
C LYS A 305 -34.58 -30.80 -26.12
N SER A 306 -35.12 -30.75 -27.35
CA SER A 306 -36.57 -30.79 -27.57
C SER A 306 -37.22 -32.03 -26.95
N GLU A 307 -36.58 -33.20 -27.08
CA GLU A 307 -37.12 -34.47 -26.58
C GLU A 307 -37.20 -34.47 -25.04
N VAL A 308 -36.20 -33.87 -24.39
CA VAL A 308 -36.17 -33.73 -22.92
C VAL A 308 -37.27 -32.78 -22.45
N LEU A 309 -37.50 -31.69 -23.18
CA LEU A 309 -38.56 -30.73 -22.86
C LEU A 309 -39.95 -31.34 -23.04
N GLU A 310 -40.16 -32.14 -24.08
CA GLU A 310 -41.43 -32.84 -24.31
C GLU A 310 -41.70 -33.87 -23.21
N GLN A 311 -40.72 -34.70 -22.87
CA GLN A 311 -40.85 -35.66 -21.78
C GLN A 311 -41.12 -34.96 -20.43
N PHE A 312 -40.42 -33.86 -20.14
CA PHE A 312 -40.67 -33.05 -18.95
C PHE A 312 -42.13 -32.57 -18.89
N LYS A 313 -42.68 -32.05 -19.99
CA LYS A 313 -44.07 -31.57 -20.03
C LYS A 313 -45.07 -32.68 -19.70
N LEU A 314 -44.89 -33.87 -20.27
CA LEU A 314 -45.73 -35.04 -20.00
C LEU A 314 -45.69 -35.48 -18.53
N GLU A 315 -44.51 -35.48 -17.91
CA GLU A 315 -44.38 -35.83 -16.49
C GLU A 315 -44.91 -34.72 -15.57
N ALA A 316 -44.72 -33.44 -15.92
CA ALA A 316 -45.20 -32.30 -15.14
C ALA A 316 -46.74 -32.25 -15.07
N GLU A 317 -47.44 -32.58 -16.15
CA GLU A 317 -48.91 -32.66 -16.16
C GLU A 317 -49.44 -33.73 -15.20
N LYS A 318 -48.72 -34.86 -15.03
CA LYS A 318 -49.09 -35.89 -14.05
C LYS A 318 -48.93 -35.41 -12.61
N VAL A 319 -47.95 -34.53 -12.35
CA VAL A 319 -47.71 -33.93 -11.03
C VAL A 319 -48.75 -32.86 -10.70
N ASN A 320 -49.24 -32.11 -11.69
CA ASN A 320 -50.25 -31.06 -11.53
C ASN A 320 -51.69 -31.57 -11.39
N ASN A 321 -51.95 -32.89 -11.49
CA ASN A 321 -53.26 -33.48 -11.16
C ASN A 321 -53.43 -33.72 -9.64
N LEU A 322 -52.95 -32.75 -8.83
CA LEU A 322 -53.23 -32.58 -7.40
C LEU A 322 -53.94 -31.23 -7.18
#